data_AF-A0A6L9UF24-F1
#
_entry.id   AF-A0A6L9UF24-F1
#
_cell.length_a   1.000
_cell.length_b   1.000
_cell.length_c   1.000
_cell.angle_alpha   90.00
_cell.angle_beta   90.00
_cell.angle_gamma   90.00
#
_symmetry.space_group_name_H-M   'P 1'
#
loop_
_entity.id
_entity.type
_entity.pdbx_description
1 polymer ?
#
loop_
_entity_poly.entity_id
_entity_poly.type
_entity_poly.pdbx_seq_one_letter_code
_entity_poly.pdbx_strand_id
1 'polypeptide(L)' 'MSEKIHPVTKPVKARALIDQAKYQKWYQQSVEDPDKFWGKHGKRIDWFKPYTKVKNT' A
#
# COMPACT_ATOMS: atom_id res chain seq x y z
N MET A 1 20.73 -20.15 11.27
CA MET A 1 21.14 -18.78 10.91
C MET A 1 20.15 -17.83 11.56
N SER A 2 20.50 -17.19 12.68
CA SER A 2 19.60 -16.24 13.33
C SER A 2 19.60 -14.94 12.54
N GLU A 3 18.45 -14.56 11.98
CA GLU A 3 18.31 -13.30 11.26
C GLU A 3 18.40 -12.12 12.23
N LYS A 4 19.31 -11.19 11.96
CA LYS A 4 19.45 -9.97 12.75
C LYS A 4 18.39 -8.96 12.28
N ILE A 5 17.33 -8.81 13.04
CA ILE A 5 16.27 -7.84 12.75
C ILE A 5 16.73 -6.45 13.20
N HIS A 6 16.75 -5.50 12.27
CA HIS A 6 17.08 -4.10 12.54
C HIS A 6 15.79 -3.27 12.69
N PRO A 7 15.53 -2.68 13.86
CA PRO A 7 14.33 -1.88 14.07
C PRO A 7 14.38 -0.58 13.28
N VAL A 8 13.20 -0.09 12.90
CA VAL A 8 13.06 1.23 12.25
C VAL A 8 13.49 2.31 13.23
N THR A 9 14.40 3.19 12.81
CA THR A 9 14.89 4.29 13.63
C THR A 9 13.80 5.34 13.88
N LYS A 10 13.86 6.03 15.03
CA LYS A 10 12.86 7.06 15.39
C LYS A 10 12.67 8.15 14.31
N PRO A 11 13.72 8.70 13.68
CA PRO A 11 13.56 9.71 12.63
C PRO A 11 12.81 9.18 11.41
N VAL A 12 13.04 7.91 11.03
CA VAL A 12 12.34 7.27 9.92
C VAL A 12 10.87 7.02 10.27
N LYS A 13 10.60 6.54 11.48
CA LYS A 13 9.23 6.30 11.96
C LYS A 13 8.40 7.58 11.97
N ALA A 14 9.00 8.72 12.32
CA ALA A 14 8.30 10.01 12.36
C ALA A 14 7.94 10.58 10.97
N ARG A 15 8.74 10.31 9.95
CA ARG A 15 8.52 10.81 8.57
C ARG A 15 7.81 9.83 7.65
N ALA A 16 7.63 8.58 8.07
CA ALA A 16 7.02 7.55 7.25
C ALA A 16 5.52 7.81 7.06
N LEU A 17 5.03 7.66 5.83
CA LEU A 17 3.61 7.84 5.49
C LEU A 17 2.71 6.70 5.99
N ILE A 18 3.34 5.57 6.31
CA ILE A 18 2.70 4.36 6.83
C ILE A 18 3.55 3.77 7.96
N ASP A 19 2.87 3.15 8.92
CA ASP A 19 3.48 2.32 9.95
C ASP A 19 3.15 0.85 9.70
N GLN A 20 3.57 -0.04 10.61
CA GLN A 20 3.36 -1.47 10.50
C GLN A 20 1.87 -1.85 10.49
N ALA A 21 1.05 -1.23 11.35
CA ALA A 21 -0.37 -1.55 11.46
C ALA A 21 -1.12 -1.12 10.19
N LYS A 22 -0.80 0.06 9.67
CA LYS A 22 -1.36 0.59 8.42
C LYS A 22 -0.92 -0.24 7.22
N TYR A 23 0.35 -0.66 7.18
CA TYR A 23 0.85 -1.58 6.15
C TYR A 23 0.07 -2.89 6.15
N GLN A 24 -0.07 -3.55 7.30
CA GLN A 24 -0.80 -4.83 7.40
C GLN A 24 -2.24 -4.70 6.93
N LYS A 25 -2.94 -3.65 7.38
CA LYS A 25 -4.31 -3.37 6.96
C LYS A 25 -4.43 -3.10 5.46
N TRP A 26 -3.54 -2.28 4.90
CA TRP A 26 -3.57 -1.96 3.47
C TRP A 26 -3.20 -3.18 2.63
N TYR A 27 -2.24 -3.98 3.07
CA TYR A 27 -1.85 -5.21 2.40
C TYR A 27 -3.03 -6.18 2.35
N GLN A 28 -3.68 -6.45 3.49
CA GLN A 28 -4.88 -7.29 3.55
C GLN A 28 -5.96 -6.79 2.58
N GLN A 29 -6.27 -5.49 2.61
CA GLN A 29 -7.26 -4.89 1.69
C GLN A 29 -6.84 -5.00 0.21
N SER A 30 -5.56 -4.86 -0.10
CA SER A 30 -5.05 -4.93 -1.47
C SER A 30 -5.18 -6.31 -2.10
N VAL A 31 -5.23 -7.36 -1.27
CA VAL A 31 -5.34 -8.76 -1.69
C VAL A 31 -6.80 -9.22 -1.67
N GLU A 32 -7.55 -8.89 -0.61
CA GLU A 32 -8.95 -9.29 -0.44
C GLU A 32 -9.90 -8.53 -1.38
N ASP A 33 -9.68 -7.23 -1.57
CA ASP A 33 -10.52 -6.37 -2.42
C ASP A 33 -9.64 -5.48 -3.32
N PRO A 34 -8.99 -6.09 -4.33
CA PRO A 34 -8.04 -5.39 -5.19
C PRO A 34 -8.71 -4.28 -6.01
N ASP A 35 -9.96 -4.47 -6.45
CA ASP A 35 -10.65 -3.47 -7.27
C ASP A 35 -10.93 -2.20 -6.47
N LYS A 36 -11.34 -2.31 -5.21
CA LYS A 36 -11.56 -1.15 -4.34
C LYS A 36 -10.25 -0.49 -3.93
N PHE A 37 -9.24 -1.27 -3.56
CA PHE A 37 -7.95 -0.74 -3.11
C PHE A 37 -7.21 -0.06 -4.28
N TRP A 38 -6.93 -0.81 -5.35
CA TRP A 38 -6.20 -0.27 -6.50
C TRP A 38 -7.03 0.73 -7.30
N GLY A 39 -8.36 0.61 -7.31
CA GLY A 39 -9.24 1.61 -7.91
C GLY A 39 -9.17 2.97 -7.22
N LYS A 40 -8.96 3.00 -5.91
CA LYS A 40 -8.67 4.24 -5.16
C LYS A 40 -7.25 4.73 -5.42
N HIS A 41 -6.27 3.84 -5.32
CA HIS A 41 -4.86 4.21 -5.43
C HIS A 41 -4.43 4.61 -6.85
N GLY A 42 -5.08 4.09 -7.89
CA GLY A 42 -4.81 4.44 -9.29
C GLY A 42 -5.28 5.84 -9.69
N LYS A 43 -6.21 6.45 -8.93
CA LYS A 43 -6.69 7.83 -9.15
C LYS A 43 -5.68 8.91 -8.77
N ARG A 44 -4.54 8.53 -8.16
CA ARG A 44 -3.43 9.47 -7.86
C ARG A 44 -2.64 9.87 -9.10
N ILE A 45 -2.87 9.18 -10.22
CA ILE A 45 -2.25 9.45 -11.51
C ILE A 45 -3.28 10.24 -12.32
N ASP A 46 -2.83 11.27 -13.02
CA ASP A 46 -3.69 12.01 -13.94
C ASP A 46 -3.88 11.21 -15.23
N TRP A 47 -5.08 10.69 -15.40
CA TRP A 47 -5.47 9.93 -16.58
C TRP A 47 -6.14 10.86 -17.58
N PHE A 48 -5.70 10.83 -18.83
CA PHE A 48 -6.43 11.46 -19.94
C PHE A 48 -7.82 10.85 -20.14
N LYS A 49 -7.96 9.55 -19.88
CA LYS A 49 -9.24 8.84 -19.83
C LYS A 49 -9.28 7.94 -18.59
N PRO A 50 -10.26 8.11 -17.69
CA PRO A 50 -10.40 7.24 -16.52
C PRO A 50 -10.56 5.78 -16.91
N TYR A 51 -9.83 4.88 -16.24
CA TYR A 51 -10.00 3.44 -16.39
C TYR A 51 -11.31 2.98 -15.72
N THR A 52 -11.90 1.92 -16.27
CA THR A 52 -13.14 1.31 -15.74
C THR A 52 -12.92 -0.06 -15.12
N LYS A 53 -11.87 -0.79 -15.56
CA LYS A 53 -11.47 -2.08 -15.01
C LYS A 53 -10.15 -1.92 -14.26
N VAL A 54 -10.11 -2.38 -13.01
CA VAL A 54 -8.94 -2.23 -12.13
C VAL A 54 -8.03 -3.45 -12.22
N LYS A 55 -8.53 -4.65 -11.90
CA LYS A 55 -7.78 -5.91 -12.07
C LYS A 55 -8.35 -6.72 -13.25
N ASN A 56 -7.47 -7.33 -14.04
CA ASN A 56 -7.84 -8.24 -15.12
C ASN A 56 -7.03 -9.54 -15.00
N THR A 57 -7.37 -10.33 -13.99
CA THR A 57 -6.92 -11.72 -13.80
C THR A 57 -8.09 -12.65 -14.00
#